data_AF-A0A6A3K6P8-F1
#
_entry.id   AF-A0A6A3K6P8-F1
#
_cell.length_a   1.000
_cell.length_b   1.000
_cell.length_c   1.000
_cell.angle_alpha   90.00
_cell.angle_beta   90.00
_cell.angle_gamma   90.00
#
_symmetry.space_group_name_H-M   'P 1'
#
loop_
_entity.id
_entity.type
_entity.pdbx_description
1 polymer ?
#
loop_
_entity_poly.entity_id
_entity_poly.type
_entity_poly.pdbx_seq_one_letter_code
_entity_poly.pdbx_strand_id
1 'polypeptide(L)'
;MKRIDRSYSDKKKREALALIDEVGIKDALRSLNIARGTLLDWTKQAEAIYGFTGSALSKTLKGQGHKEIFPCVSEVLTYMKDVRWLEQVLSTAGIIAFMWKTHPEWTTSYLDGKETGALVLERMVQQLAN
;
A
#
# COMPACT_ATOMS: atom_id res chain seq x y z
N MET A 1 8.23 -27.20 5.99
CA MET A 1 8.51 -26.37 7.18
C MET A 1 7.63 -25.12 7.10
N LYS A 2 6.65 -24.94 7.99
CA LYS A 2 5.77 -23.76 7.94
C LYS A 2 6.58 -22.50 8.26
N ARG A 3 6.56 -21.49 7.38
CA ARG A 3 7.18 -20.18 7.64
C ARG A 3 6.40 -19.52 8.78
N ILE A 4 6.98 -19.46 9.97
CA ILE A 4 6.40 -18.71 11.08
C ILE A 4 6.68 -17.24 10.81
N ASP A 5 5.64 -16.51 10.41
CA ASP A 5 5.73 -15.07 10.24
C ASP A 5 5.73 -14.40 11.63
N ARG A 6 6.87 -13.86 12.03
CA ARG A 6 7.01 -13.10 13.26
C ARG A 6 6.79 -11.63 12.91
N SER A 7 5.63 -11.12 13.26
CA SER A 7 5.30 -9.71 13.10
C SER A 7 5.78 -8.91 14.31
N TYR A 8 6.70 -7.96 14.08
CA TYR A 8 7.28 -7.11 15.13
C TYR A 8 6.70 -5.70 15.06
N SER A 9 6.40 -5.11 16.22
CA SER A 9 5.97 -3.72 16.33
C SER A 9 7.12 -2.76 16.06
N ASP A 10 6.79 -1.55 15.62
CA ASP A 10 7.75 -0.49 15.33
C ASP A 10 8.62 -0.14 16.54
N LYS A 11 8.02 -0.11 17.74
CA LYS A 11 8.76 0.03 19.01
C LYS A 11 9.91 -0.97 19.13
N LYS A 12 9.62 -2.25 18.86
CA LYS A 12 10.61 -3.34 18.97
C LYS A 12 11.68 -3.24 17.89
N LYS A 13 11.34 -2.69 16.71
CA LYS A 13 12.33 -2.41 15.65
C LYS A 13 13.29 -1.30 16.08
N ARG A 14 12.78 -0.21 16.66
CA ARG A 14 13.60 0.90 17.16
C ARG A 14 14.50 0.48 18.31
N GLU A 15 13.97 -0.27 19.28
CA GLU A 15 14.79 -0.83 20.38
C GLU A 15 15.93 -1.70 19.85
N ALA A 16 15.67 -2.52 18.83
CA ALA A 16 16.70 -3.34 18.21
C ALA A 16 17.74 -2.51 17.45
N LEU A 17 17.33 -1.43 16.77
CA LEU A 17 18.27 -0.53 16.08
C LEU A 17 19.13 0.26 17.07
N ALA A 18 18.55 0.78 18.15
CA ALA A 18 19.31 1.47 19.21
C ALA A 18 20.38 0.54 19.83
N LEU A 19 20.02 -0.72 20.09
CA LEU A 19 20.97 -1.70 20.61
C LEU A 19 22.08 -2.05 19.61
N ILE A 20 21.78 -2.04 18.31
CA ILE A 20 22.77 -2.20 17.24
C ILE A 20 23.73 -1.01 17.22
N ASP A 21 23.23 0.20 17.41
CA ASP A 21 24.06 1.41 17.43
C ASP A 21 24.99 1.44 18.65
N GLU A 22 24.54 0.92 19.80
CA GLU A 22 25.33 0.86 21.03
C GLU A 22 26.40 -0.25 21.05
N VAL A 23 26.05 -1.47 20.67
CA VAL A 23 26.89 -2.67 20.88
C VAL A 23 27.32 -3.32 19.56
N GLY A 24 26.74 -2.92 18.44
CA GLY A 24 26.99 -3.51 17.13
C GLY A 24 26.13 -4.75 16.83
N ILE A 25 25.99 -5.04 15.54
CA ILE A 25 25.08 -6.08 15.01
C ILE A 25 25.35 -7.47 15.61
N LYS A 26 26.62 -7.83 15.83
CA LYS A 26 27.00 -9.18 16.31
C LYS A 26 26.53 -9.45 17.73
N ASP A 27 26.67 -8.47 18.62
CA ASP A 27 26.28 -8.61 20.02
C ASP A 27 24.77 -8.40 20.19
N ALA A 28 24.16 -7.52 19.38
CA ALA A 28 22.71 -7.40 19.28
C ALA A 28 22.03 -8.71 18.84
N LEU A 29 22.65 -9.48 17.92
CA LEU A 29 22.15 -10.81 17.53
C LEU A 29 22.20 -11.83 18.66
N ARG A 30 23.14 -11.67 19.58
CA ARG A 30 23.34 -12.61 20.69
C ARG A 30 22.36 -12.34 21.82
N SER A 31 22.00 -11.06 22.02
CA SER A 31 21.05 -10.61 23.02
C SER A 31 19.59 -10.70 22.54
N LEU A 32 19.33 -10.48 21.25
CA LEU A 32 17.99 -10.54 20.66
C LEU A 32 17.72 -11.91 20.04
N ASN A 33 16.63 -12.57 20.44
CA ASN A 33 16.13 -13.80 19.79
C ASN A 33 15.41 -13.50 18.45
N ILE A 34 16.08 -12.74 17.57
CA ILE A 34 15.60 -12.30 16.27
C ILE A 34 16.54 -12.83 15.19
N ALA A 35 15.98 -13.26 14.06
CA ALA A 35 16.77 -13.80 12.97
C ALA A 35 17.71 -12.74 12.36
N ARG A 36 18.93 -13.15 11.99
CA ARG A 36 19.94 -12.26 11.41
C ARG A 36 19.45 -11.49 10.18
N GLY A 37 18.74 -12.16 9.28
CA GLY A 37 18.18 -11.51 8.09
C GLY A 37 17.23 -10.36 8.45
N THR A 38 16.40 -10.56 9.47
CA THR A 38 15.45 -9.54 9.92
C THR A 38 16.14 -8.29 10.47
N LEU A 39 17.19 -8.44 11.28
CA LEU A 39 17.93 -7.29 11.80
C LEU A 39 18.68 -6.54 10.70
N LEU A 40 19.27 -7.26 9.73
CA LEU A 40 19.91 -6.63 8.56
C LEU A 40 18.91 -5.90 7.65
N ASP A 41 17.69 -6.42 7.52
CA ASP A 41 16.65 -5.72 6.76
C ASP A 41 16.17 -4.46 7.49
N TRP A 42 16.11 -4.48 8.82
CA TRP A 42 15.77 -3.29 9.60
C TRP A 42 16.86 -2.22 9.58
N THR A 43 18.14 -2.59 9.59
CA THR A 43 19.22 -1.59 9.44
C THR A 43 19.16 -0.91 8.08
N LYS A 44 18.83 -1.64 7.01
CA LYS A 44 18.56 -1.03 5.69
C LYS A 44 17.33 -0.11 5.68
N GLN A 45 16.35 -0.39 6.53
CA GLN A 45 15.10 0.39 6.66
C GLN A 45 15.16 1.40 7.81
N ALA A 46 16.33 1.64 8.42
CA ALA A 46 16.45 2.40 9.67
C ALA A 46 15.87 3.81 9.56
N GLU A 47 16.20 4.53 8.48
CA GLU A 47 15.65 5.87 8.19
C GLU A 47 14.11 5.87 8.15
N ALA A 48 13.52 4.87 7.49
CA ALA A 48 12.06 4.76 7.39
C ALA A 48 11.40 4.37 8.72
N ILE A 49 12.08 3.56 9.54
CA ILE A 49 11.61 3.14 10.87
C ILE A 49 11.68 4.30 11.87
N TYR A 50 12.79 5.06 11.88
CA TYR A 50 12.94 6.24 12.73
C TYR A 50 12.04 7.40 12.29
N GLY A 51 11.86 7.59 10.98
CA GLY A 51 10.98 8.61 10.41
C GLY A 51 9.47 8.31 10.51
N PHE A 52 9.09 7.11 10.97
CA PHE A 52 7.68 6.75 11.09
C PHE A 52 6.99 7.50 12.25
N THR A 53 5.96 8.28 11.95
CA THR A 53 5.20 9.08 12.92
C THR A 53 3.91 8.42 13.41
N GLY A 54 3.63 7.19 12.97
CA GLY A 54 2.43 6.45 13.38
C GLY A 54 2.57 5.75 14.74
N SER A 55 1.59 4.91 15.06
CA SER A 55 1.56 4.19 16.36
C SER A 55 2.79 3.28 16.53
N ALA A 56 3.43 3.36 17.69
CA ALA A 56 4.57 2.51 18.06
C ALA A 56 4.21 1.00 18.13
N LEU A 57 2.92 0.67 18.23
CA LEU A 57 2.41 -0.71 18.16
C LEU A 57 2.20 -1.18 16.72
N SER A 58 2.28 -0.29 15.73
CA SER A 58 2.13 -0.61 14.32
C SER A 58 3.19 -1.61 13.90
N LYS A 59 2.78 -2.64 13.16
CA LYS A 59 3.69 -3.66 12.61
C LYS A 59 4.25 -3.27 11.24
N THR A 60 3.55 -2.36 10.56
CA THR A 60 3.89 -1.81 9.25
C THR A 60 4.17 -0.31 9.38
N LEU A 61 5.01 0.23 8.49
CA LEU A 61 5.38 1.65 8.49
C LEU A 61 4.27 2.56 7.90
N LYS A 62 3.03 2.05 7.79
CA LYS A 62 1.95 2.61 6.95
C LYS A 62 2.46 3.01 5.55
N GLY A 63 1.64 3.55 4.66
CA GLY A 63 2.07 3.85 3.28
C GLY A 63 2.23 2.63 2.34
N GLN A 64 2.18 1.40 2.85
CA GLN A 64 1.80 0.22 2.07
C GLN A 64 0.27 0.16 1.84
N GLY A 65 -0.33 1.33 1.64
CA GLY A 65 -1.72 1.48 1.20
C GLY A 65 -1.78 1.50 -0.32
N HIS A 66 -2.99 1.29 -0.86
CA HIS A 66 -3.28 1.34 -2.28
C HIS A 66 -2.65 2.59 -2.92
N LYS A 67 -1.72 2.40 -3.88
CA LYS A 67 -1.31 3.51 -4.75
C LYS A 67 -2.56 3.93 -5.50
N GLU A 68 -3.00 5.17 -5.33
CA GLU A 68 -4.13 5.71 -6.08
C GLU A 68 -3.81 5.55 -7.57
N ILE A 69 -4.42 4.54 -8.20
CA ILE A 69 -4.14 4.19 -9.59
C ILE A 69 -4.66 5.33 -10.48
N PHE A 70 -5.73 5.99 -10.06
CA PHE A 70 -6.44 7.04 -10.77
C PHE A 70 -6.25 8.40 -10.08
N PRO A 71 -5.88 9.48 -10.80
CA PRO A 71 -5.58 10.78 -10.19
C PRO A 71 -6.80 11.50 -9.62
N CYS A 72 -8.02 11.03 -9.90
CA CYS A 72 -9.24 11.66 -9.39
C CYS A 72 -10.26 10.64 -8.83
N VAL A 73 -9.81 9.80 -7.89
CA VAL A 73 -10.68 8.82 -7.20
C VAL A 73 -11.91 9.50 -6.60
N SER A 74 -11.78 10.73 -6.10
CA SER A 74 -12.86 11.50 -5.48
C SER A 74 -14.03 11.79 -6.44
N GLU A 75 -13.75 12.15 -7.69
CA GLU A 75 -14.79 12.38 -8.71
C GLU A 75 -15.54 11.11 -9.06
N VAL A 76 -14.82 9.99 -9.26
CA VAL A 76 -15.42 8.69 -9.52
C VAL A 76 -16.28 8.23 -8.35
N LEU A 77 -15.80 8.39 -7.11
CA LEU A 77 -16.58 8.07 -5.91
C LEU A 77 -17.82 8.95 -5.77
N THR A 78 -17.75 10.22 -6.19
CA THR A 78 -18.90 11.14 -6.17
C THR A 78 -19.94 10.68 -7.19
N TYR A 79 -19.53 10.39 -8.42
CA TYR A 79 -20.41 9.79 -9.42
C TYR A 79 -21.06 8.49 -8.93
N MET A 80 -20.28 7.59 -8.31
CA MET A 80 -20.81 6.34 -7.77
C MET A 80 -21.86 6.57 -6.67
N LYS A 81 -21.66 7.58 -5.81
CA LYS A 81 -22.64 7.98 -4.80
C LYS A 81 -23.90 8.54 -5.46
N ASP A 82 -23.75 9.41 -6.46
CA ASP A 82 -24.88 10.04 -7.14
C ASP A 82 -25.74 8.99 -7.88
N VAL A 83 -25.12 8.06 -8.59
CA VAL A 83 -25.82 6.95 -9.27
C VAL A 83 -26.59 6.10 -8.26
N ARG A 84 -25.97 5.77 -7.12
CA ARG A 84 -26.64 5.01 -6.04
C ARG A 84 -27.76 5.81 -5.38
N TRP A 85 -27.57 7.12 -5.19
CA TRP A 85 -28.56 8.02 -4.62
C TRP A 85 -29.80 8.18 -5.53
N LEU A 86 -29.60 8.11 -6.84
CA LEU A 86 -30.66 8.09 -7.84
C LEU A 86 -31.29 6.68 -8.03
N GLU A 87 -30.99 5.72 -7.15
CA GLU A 87 -31.43 4.31 -7.22
C GLU A 87 -31.11 3.62 -8.56
N GLN A 88 -30.09 4.10 -9.27
CA GLN A 88 -29.66 3.50 -10.54
C GLN A 88 -28.63 2.39 -10.32
N VAL A 89 -28.60 1.44 -11.26
CA VAL A 89 -27.63 0.34 -11.23
C VAL A 89 -26.25 0.87 -11.54
N LEU A 90 -25.36 0.86 -10.54
CA LEU A 90 -23.95 1.19 -10.73
C LEU A 90 -23.24 0.05 -11.46
N SER A 91 -22.95 0.24 -12.74
CA SER A 91 -22.21 -0.72 -13.57
C SER A 91 -20.75 -0.32 -13.76
N THR A 92 -19.87 -1.31 -13.88
CA THR A 92 -18.45 -1.12 -14.23
C THR A 92 -18.32 -0.34 -15.54
N ALA A 93 -19.15 -0.67 -16.54
CA ALA A 93 -19.19 0.02 -17.83
C ALA A 93 -19.57 1.51 -17.67
N GLY A 94 -20.53 1.83 -16.80
CA GLY A 94 -20.93 3.21 -16.50
C GLY A 94 -19.82 4.01 -15.83
N ILE A 95 -19.06 3.40 -14.90
CA ILE A 95 -17.90 4.05 -14.27
C ILE A 95 -16.79 4.26 -15.31
N ILE A 96 -16.51 3.28 -16.17
CA ILE A 96 -15.53 3.42 -17.25
C ILE A 96 -15.93 4.55 -18.22
N ALA A 97 -17.20 4.62 -18.62
CA ALA A 97 -17.71 5.67 -19.48
C ALA A 97 -17.59 7.06 -18.83
N PHE A 98 -17.86 7.16 -17.52
CA PHE A 98 -17.64 8.38 -16.75
C PHE A 98 -16.16 8.78 -16.77
N MET A 99 -15.24 7.84 -16.52
CA MET A 99 -13.80 8.10 -16.56
C MET A 99 -13.31 8.58 -17.92
N TRP A 100 -13.79 7.98 -19.02
CA TRP A 100 -13.48 8.45 -20.38
C TRP A 100 -14.02 9.86 -20.65
N LYS A 101 -15.16 10.22 -20.06
CA LYS A 101 -15.78 11.55 -20.22
C LYS A 101 -15.02 12.64 -19.45
N THR A 102 -14.56 12.34 -18.24
CA THR A 102 -13.91 13.31 -17.35
C THR A 102 -12.40 13.37 -17.55
N HIS A 103 -11.75 12.23 -17.81
CA HIS A 103 -10.29 12.08 -17.86
C HIS A 103 -9.84 11.21 -19.07
N PRO A 104 -10.12 11.63 -20.32
CA PRO A 104 -9.76 10.86 -21.52
C PRO A 104 -8.25 10.71 -21.68
N GLU A 105 -7.46 11.77 -21.44
CA GLU A 105 -6.00 11.74 -21.57
C GLU A 105 -5.35 10.76 -20.60
N TRP A 106 -5.81 10.77 -19.35
CA TRP A 106 -5.35 9.80 -18.36
C TRP A 106 -5.73 8.38 -18.75
N THR A 107 -6.96 8.17 -19.22
CA THR A 107 -7.43 6.83 -19.58
C THR A 107 -6.64 6.27 -20.75
N THR A 108 -6.35 7.09 -21.77
CA THR A 108 -5.47 6.73 -22.88
C THR A 108 -4.05 6.43 -22.40
N SER A 109 -3.46 7.29 -21.57
CA SER A 109 -2.10 7.08 -21.03
C SER A 109 -2.02 5.84 -20.14
N TYR A 110 -3.05 5.56 -19.35
CA TYR A 110 -3.10 4.39 -18.47
C TYR A 110 -3.20 3.07 -19.24
N LEU A 111 -3.82 3.09 -20.42
CA LEU A 111 -3.95 1.94 -21.30
C LEU A 111 -2.73 1.75 -22.21
N ASP A 112 -1.93 2.79 -22.40
CA ASP A 112 -0.71 2.74 -23.19
C ASP A 112 0.28 1.70 -22.62
N GLY A 113 0.79 0.83 -23.50
CA GLY A 113 1.68 -0.27 -23.11
C GLY A 113 1.03 -1.48 -22.43
N LYS A 114 -0.31 -1.57 -22.32
CA LYS A 114 -1.02 -2.74 -21.75
C LYS A 114 -1.69 -3.58 -22.83
N GLU A 115 -1.18 -4.79 -23.07
CA GLU A 115 -1.70 -5.74 -24.09
C GLU A 115 -3.19 -6.10 -23.91
N THR A 116 -3.74 -6.00 -22.69
CA THR A 116 -5.16 -6.28 -22.41
C THR A 116 -5.85 -5.09 -21.72
N GLY A 117 -5.69 -3.90 -22.32
CA GLY A 117 -6.11 -2.63 -21.75
C GLY A 117 -7.51 -2.60 -21.12
N ALA A 118 -8.53 -3.08 -21.82
CA ALA A 118 -9.92 -3.06 -21.34
C ALA A 118 -10.12 -3.87 -20.04
N LEU A 119 -9.55 -5.08 -19.95
CA LEU A 119 -9.65 -5.92 -18.74
C LEU A 119 -8.92 -5.32 -17.55
N VAL A 120 -7.81 -4.61 -17.79
CA VAL A 120 -7.06 -3.94 -16.71
C VAL A 120 -7.87 -2.78 -16.15
N LEU A 121 -8.59 -2.05 -17.00
CA LEU A 121 -9.47 -0.96 -16.59
C LEU A 121 -10.69 -1.49 -15.80
N GLU A 122 -11.32 -2.56 -16.27
CA GLU A 122 -12.44 -3.20 -15.56
C GLU A 122 -12.05 -3.68 -14.17
N ARG A 123 -10.90 -4.34 -14.02
CA ARG A 123 -10.41 -4.81 -12.71
C ARG A 123 -10.14 -3.65 -11.76
N MET A 124 -9.58 -2.55 -12.27
CA MET A 124 -9.33 -1.36 -11.46
C MET A 124 -10.65 -0.77 -10.94
N VAL A 125 -11.66 -0.67 -11.81
CA VAL A 125 -12.98 -0.15 -11.43
C VAL A 125 -13.69 -1.08 -10.43
N GLN A 126 -13.57 -2.40 -10.59
CA GLN A 126 -14.09 -3.36 -9.62
C GLN A 126 -13.47 -3.19 -8.22
N GLN A 127 -12.18 -2.85 -8.15
CA GLN A 127 -11.51 -2.56 -6.87
C GLN A 127 -12.01 -1.26 -6.21
N LEU A 128 -12.47 -0.28 -7.00
CA LEU A 128 -13.06 0.95 -6.47
C LEU A 128 -14.51 0.76 -5.99
N ALA A 129 -15.21 -0.24 -6.54
CA ALA A 129 -16.62 -0.52 -6.24
C ALA A 129 -16.86 -1.44 -5.03
N ASN A 130 -15.84 -2.20 -4.61
CA ASN A 130 -15.84 -3.07 -3.42
C ASN A 130 -15.44 -2.31 -2.15
#